data_AF-A0A937BKW9-F1
#
_entry.id   AF-A0A937BKW9-F1
#
_cell.length_a   1.000
_cell.length_b   1.000
_cell.length_c   1.000
_cell.angle_alpha   90.00
_cell.angle_beta   90.00
_cell.angle_gamma   90.00
#
_symmetry.space_group_name_H-M   'P 1'
#
loop_
_entity.id
_entity.type
_entity.pdbx_description
1 polymer ?
#
loop_
_entity_poly.entity_id
_entity_poly.type
_entity_poly.pdbx_seq_one_letter_code
_entity_poly.pdbx_strand_id
1 'polypeptide(L)'
;MTLPFFSKSLGALFESWVGSAAAGPLLFYLLYKVYVVFPGSSTIGALPAVLAVLTFAGLADVLRRDPDTLPRRQTLLAMFGGVALFFVSLIFPLHFDREWITLGWALEGLALVWLFRRVPHGGLKIWGGALLAIAFVRLAINPAVLEYHPRSGTPFFNWYLYAYGVTTACLFLSARLWRSDPDRPDAWAGVPIVTGLNALGAVLLFLLMNIQIADYFSPGATLTFNLSGSLAQDLSYTLGWGLFGLALLIQGLQKRSQGTQRASFVLLAVTIGKLFLHDVWRLPDLYKVAAFVGLAVVLIIASFLFQKFLRARPEVPS
;
A
#
# COMPACT_ATOMS: atom_id res chain seq x y z
N MET A 1 37.68 39.45 -11.65
CA MET A 1 37.03 38.44 -12.52
C MET A 1 35.92 37.79 -11.71
N THR A 2 34.69 38.27 -11.90
CA THR A 2 33.49 37.92 -11.13
C THR A 2 32.67 36.88 -11.88
N LEU A 3 32.28 35.78 -11.22
CA LEU A 3 31.26 34.84 -11.73
C LEU A 3 30.02 34.91 -10.80
N PRO A 4 28.98 35.69 -11.18
CA PRO A 4 27.88 36.04 -10.28
C PRO A 4 26.59 35.23 -10.54
N PHE A 5 26.66 33.91 -10.77
CA PHE A 5 25.48 33.14 -11.20
C PHE A 5 25.05 31.95 -10.33
N PHE A 6 25.79 31.58 -9.28
CA PHE A 6 25.49 30.34 -8.54
C PHE A 6 24.94 30.48 -7.11
N SER A 7 24.84 31.69 -6.54
CA SER A 7 24.42 31.84 -5.13
C SER A 7 22.95 32.26 -4.92
N LYS A 8 22.23 32.69 -5.96
CA LYS A 8 20.84 33.18 -5.81
C LYS A 8 19.75 32.12 -6.00
N SER A 9 20.02 30.96 -6.62
CA SER A 9 18.98 29.94 -6.85
C SER A 9 18.83 28.92 -5.71
N LEU A 10 19.90 28.63 -4.97
CA LEU A 10 19.86 27.71 -3.82
C LEU A 10 19.23 28.33 -2.56
N GLY A 11 19.38 29.65 -2.37
CA GLY A 11 18.74 30.39 -1.27
C GLY A 11 17.22 30.58 -1.43
N ALA A 12 16.70 30.52 -2.66
CA ALA A 12 15.28 30.58 -2.95
C ALA A 12 14.57 29.22 -2.83
N LEU A 13 15.31 28.10 -2.94
CA LEU A 13 14.78 26.75 -2.67
C LEU A 13 14.66 26.46 -1.17
N PHE A 14 15.39 27.20 -0.33
CA PHE A 14 15.31 27.18 1.13
C PHE A 14 14.59 28.43 1.65
N GLU A 15 13.41 28.73 1.12
CA GLU A 15 12.52 29.66 1.80
C GLU A 15 12.35 29.19 3.26
N SER A 16 12.50 30.11 4.20
CA SER A 16 12.40 29.96 5.67
C SER A 16 11.27 29.05 6.18
N TRP A 17 10.26 28.80 5.35
CA TRP A 17 9.12 27.93 5.57
C TRP A 17 9.35 26.44 5.34
N VAL A 18 10.20 26.03 4.40
CA VAL A 18 10.68 24.64 4.31
C VAL A 18 11.48 24.33 5.59
N GLY A 19 12.25 25.30 6.08
CA GLY A 19 12.90 25.24 7.38
C GLY A 19 11.91 25.11 8.53
N SER A 20 10.80 25.86 8.54
CA SER A 20 9.78 25.81 9.60
C SER A 20 8.95 24.52 9.60
N ALA A 21 8.61 23.99 8.41
CA ALA A 21 7.92 22.70 8.29
C ALA A 21 8.84 21.50 8.59
N ALA A 22 10.11 21.56 8.16
CA ALA A 22 11.13 20.57 8.50
C ALA A 22 11.60 20.66 9.96
N ALA A 23 11.43 21.83 10.61
CA ALA A 23 11.76 22.02 12.01
C ALA A 23 10.94 21.10 12.91
N GLY A 24 9.69 20.76 12.57
CA GLY A 24 8.88 19.81 13.35
C GLY A 24 9.57 18.46 13.52
N PRO A 25 9.82 17.70 12.43
CA PRO A 25 10.53 16.42 12.49
C PRO A 25 11.95 16.51 13.07
N LEU A 26 12.70 17.58 12.77
CA LEU A 26 14.04 17.82 13.33
C LEU A 26 14.01 18.06 14.85
N LEU A 27 13.10 18.92 15.31
CA LEU A 27 12.87 19.21 16.72
C LEU A 27 12.41 17.95 17.44
N PHE A 28 11.52 17.17 16.83
CA PHE A 28 11.11 15.88 17.37
C PHE A 28 12.30 14.93 17.53
N TYR A 29 13.17 14.79 16.53
CA TYR A 29 14.35 13.91 16.63
C TYR A 29 15.29 14.33 17.78
N LEU A 30 15.54 15.64 17.91
CA LEU A 30 16.37 16.18 18.99
C LEU A 30 15.72 15.99 20.36
N LEU A 31 14.43 16.30 20.49
CA LEU A 31 13.68 16.12 21.73
C LEU A 31 13.55 14.64 22.08
N TYR A 32 13.32 13.75 21.12
CA TYR A 32 13.24 12.31 21.33
C TYR A 32 14.53 11.76 21.93
N LYS A 33 15.71 12.16 21.41
CA LYS A 33 17.00 11.76 21.99
C LYS A 33 17.15 12.16 23.46
N VAL A 34 16.69 13.36 23.82
CA VAL A 34 16.74 13.83 25.21
C VAL A 34 15.67 13.13 26.07
N TYR A 35 14.49 12.92 25.50
CA TYR A 35 13.33 12.32 26.15
C TYR A 35 13.46 10.81 26.37
N VAL A 36 14.32 10.11 25.64
CA VAL A 36 14.65 8.70 25.96
C VAL A 36 15.60 8.61 27.16
N VAL A 37 16.38 9.66 27.43
CA VAL A 37 17.42 9.66 28.47
C VAL A 37 16.91 10.10 29.85
N PHE A 38 15.95 11.03 29.93
CA PHE A 38 15.62 11.73 31.18
C PHE A 38 14.31 11.32 31.91
N PRO A 39 13.16 11.10 31.24
CA PRO A 39 11.88 10.79 31.90
C PRO A 39 11.52 9.29 31.97
N GLY A 40 12.22 8.41 31.22
CA GLY A 40 11.88 6.99 31.11
C GLY A 40 10.84 6.66 30.03
N SER A 41 10.77 5.39 29.61
CA SER A 41 10.06 4.92 28.40
C SER A 41 8.53 4.93 28.47
N SER A 42 7.93 5.16 29.64
CA SER A 42 6.49 5.02 29.85
C SER A 42 5.63 6.13 29.25
N THR A 43 6.22 7.26 28.85
CA THR A 43 5.49 8.42 28.28
C THR A 43 5.96 8.80 26.87
N ILE A 44 6.66 7.91 26.16
CA ILE A 44 7.30 8.22 24.87
C ILE A 44 6.34 8.85 23.84
N GLY A 45 5.06 8.43 23.79
CA GLY A 45 4.10 9.02 22.84
C GLY A 45 3.46 10.34 23.28
N ALA A 46 3.74 10.85 24.49
CA ALA A 46 3.31 12.19 24.89
C ALA A 46 4.01 13.28 24.07
N LEU A 47 5.27 13.05 23.67
CA LEU A 47 6.05 14.00 22.89
C LEU A 47 5.43 14.32 21.51
N PRO A 48 5.11 13.33 20.64
CA PRO A 48 4.40 13.62 19.40
C PRO A 48 2.99 14.17 19.63
N ALA A 49 2.30 13.77 20.71
CA ALA A 49 0.98 14.32 21.03
C ALA A 49 1.04 15.83 21.31
N VAL A 50 2.02 16.29 22.08
CA VAL A 50 2.25 17.73 22.33
C VAL A 50 2.56 18.45 21.02
N LEU A 51 3.44 17.90 20.19
CA LEU A 51 3.80 18.50 18.90
C LEU A 51 2.60 18.52 17.92
N ALA A 52 1.73 17.52 17.96
CA ALA A 52 0.48 17.51 17.21
C ALA A 52 -0.44 18.66 17.67
N VAL A 53 -0.62 18.86 18.98
CA VAL A 53 -1.43 19.97 19.51
C VAL A 53 -0.87 21.32 19.09
N LEU A 54 0.45 21.50 19.16
CA LEU A 54 1.10 22.75 18.73
C LEU A 54 0.92 23.02 17.23
N THR A 55 1.03 21.99 16.40
CA THR A 55 0.85 22.13 14.95
C THR A 55 -0.62 22.34 14.56
N PHE A 56 -1.57 21.74 15.28
CA PHE A 56 -3.00 22.07 15.16
C PHE A 56 -3.32 23.51 15.59
N ALA A 57 -2.69 24.00 16.65
CA ALA A 57 -2.85 25.39 17.06
C ALA A 57 -2.33 26.35 15.98
N GLY A 58 -1.18 26.05 15.37
CA GLY A 58 -0.65 26.80 14.22
C GLY A 58 -1.59 26.76 13.00
N LEU A 59 -2.16 25.59 12.68
CA LEU A 59 -3.16 25.45 11.63
C LEU A 59 -4.41 26.29 11.91
N ALA A 60 -4.90 26.29 13.14
CA ALA A 60 -6.06 27.08 13.57
C ALA A 60 -5.77 28.58 13.49
N ASP A 61 -4.55 29.01 13.79
CA ASP A 61 -4.13 30.41 13.67
C ASP A 61 -4.14 30.86 12.21
N VAL A 62 -3.56 30.06 11.29
CA VAL A 62 -3.60 30.32 9.85
C VAL A 62 -5.04 30.37 9.32
N LEU A 63 -5.92 29.48 9.80
CA LEU A 63 -7.33 29.50 9.40
C LEU A 63 -8.08 30.73 9.91
N ARG A 64 -7.68 31.32 11.05
CA ARG A 64 -8.34 32.47 11.66
C ARG A 64 -7.80 33.80 11.18
N ARG A 65 -6.49 33.89 10.91
CA ARG A 65 -5.78 35.16 10.66
C ARG A 65 -5.48 35.40 9.19
N ASP A 66 -5.26 34.36 8.39
CA ASP A 66 -4.86 34.53 6.99
C ASP A 66 -6.08 34.49 6.05
N PRO A 67 -6.34 35.55 5.26
CA PRO A 67 -7.46 35.59 4.32
C PRO A 67 -7.29 34.62 3.14
N ASP A 68 -8.39 34.19 2.52
CA ASP A 68 -8.41 33.24 1.38
C ASP A 68 -7.62 33.74 0.17
N THR A 69 -7.46 35.06 0.04
CA THR A 69 -6.77 35.71 -1.08
C THR A 69 -5.25 35.59 -0.99
N LEU A 70 -4.71 35.17 0.16
CA LEU A 70 -3.27 35.10 0.37
C LEU A 70 -2.69 33.92 -0.41
N PRO A 71 -1.82 34.15 -1.43
CA PRO A 71 -1.38 33.08 -2.34
C PRO A 71 -0.71 31.90 -1.63
N ARG A 72 -0.10 32.15 -0.47
CA ARG A 72 0.65 31.17 0.32
C ARG A 72 -0.25 30.31 1.22
N ARG A 73 -1.47 30.74 1.53
CA ARG A 73 -2.31 30.12 2.58
C ARG A 73 -2.51 28.62 2.35
N GLN A 74 -2.73 28.20 1.09
CA GLN A 74 -2.90 26.78 0.76
C GLN A 74 -1.66 25.93 1.06
N THR A 75 -0.45 26.46 0.80
CA THR A 75 0.80 25.80 1.16
C THR A 75 0.94 25.68 2.67
N LEU A 76 0.55 26.71 3.43
CA LEU A 76 0.60 26.68 4.89
C LEU A 76 -0.35 25.63 5.47
N LEU A 77 -1.60 25.62 4.99
CA LEU A 77 -2.60 24.63 5.40
C LEU A 77 -2.15 23.19 5.06
N ALA A 78 -1.54 22.99 3.89
CA ALA A 78 -1.01 21.70 3.49
C ALA A 78 0.17 21.25 4.37
N MET A 79 1.10 22.16 4.69
CA MET A 79 2.26 21.87 5.54
C MET A 79 1.84 21.60 6.99
N PHE A 80 1.11 22.51 7.63
CA PHE A 80 0.65 22.31 9.01
C PHE A 80 -0.28 21.12 9.13
N GLY A 81 -1.18 20.90 8.16
CA GLY A 81 -2.04 19.73 8.12
C GLY A 81 -1.26 18.42 7.97
N GLY A 82 -0.28 18.37 7.06
CA GLY A 82 0.56 17.18 6.87
C GLY A 82 1.47 16.89 8.07
N VAL A 83 2.05 17.92 8.69
CA VAL A 83 2.89 17.75 9.89
C VAL A 83 2.05 17.35 11.10
N ALA A 84 0.84 17.89 11.25
CA ALA A 84 -0.09 17.49 12.31
C ALA A 84 -0.51 16.02 12.17
N LEU A 85 -0.89 15.61 10.96
CA LEU A 85 -1.21 14.21 10.65
C LEU A 85 -0.01 13.30 10.96
N PHE A 86 1.20 13.68 10.51
CA PHE A 86 2.42 12.95 10.79
C PHE A 86 2.63 12.73 12.29
N PHE A 87 2.52 13.77 13.12
CA PHE A 87 2.69 13.63 14.56
C PHE A 87 1.61 12.79 15.21
N VAL A 88 0.34 12.93 14.80
CA VAL A 88 -0.75 12.08 15.27
C VAL A 88 -0.49 10.62 14.91
N SER A 89 -0.08 10.35 13.67
CA SER A 89 0.29 9.01 13.21
C SER A 89 1.45 8.44 14.02
N LEU A 90 2.45 9.28 14.37
CA LEU A 90 3.64 8.88 15.12
C LEU A 90 3.37 8.47 16.59
N ILE A 91 2.22 8.82 17.15
CA ILE A 91 1.81 8.41 18.50
C ILE A 91 1.71 6.88 18.60
N PHE A 92 1.20 6.21 17.54
CA PHE A 92 0.96 4.77 17.55
C PHE A 92 2.27 3.95 17.44
N PRO A 93 3.15 4.17 16.46
CA PRO A 93 4.40 3.42 16.34
C PRO A 93 5.37 3.59 17.51
N LEU A 94 5.22 4.65 18.30
CA LEU A 94 6.01 4.87 19.50
C LEU A 94 5.47 4.16 20.74
N HIS A 95 4.16 3.87 20.78
CA HIS A 95 3.54 3.13 21.88
C HIS A 95 3.52 1.62 21.64
N PHE A 96 3.55 1.20 20.39
CA PHE A 96 3.39 -0.20 20.02
C PHE A 96 4.59 -0.69 19.18
N ASP A 97 4.85 -2.00 19.24
CA ASP A 97 6.01 -2.66 18.62
C ASP A 97 6.14 -2.43 17.09
N ARG A 98 7.28 -2.86 16.53
CA ARG A 98 7.82 -2.58 15.18
C ARG A 98 6.82 -2.64 14.00
N GLU A 99 5.75 -3.40 14.13
CA GLU A 99 4.67 -3.58 13.13
C GLU A 99 3.84 -2.30 12.91
N TRP A 100 3.64 -1.49 13.94
CA TRP A 100 2.80 -0.28 13.88
C TRP A 100 3.42 0.83 13.05
N ILE A 101 4.74 0.83 12.88
CA ILE A 101 5.43 1.80 12.02
C ILE A 101 4.93 1.69 10.56
N THR A 102 4.75 0.47 10.04
CA THR A 102 4.28 0.28 8.66
C THR A 102 2.84 0.71 8.49
N LEU A 103 2.00 0.38 9.47
CA LEU A 103 0.59 0.79 9.50
C LEU A 103 0.47 2.32 9.58
N GLY A 104 1.29 2.96 10.41
CA GLY A 104 1.38 4.40 10.53
C GLY A 104 1.71 5.06 9.19
N TRP A 105 2.70 4.55 8.45
CA TRP A 105 3.02 5.07 7.10
C TRP A 105 1.89 4.87 6.10
N ALA A 106 1.24 3.70 6.11
CA ALA A 106 0.14 3.41 5.19
C ALA A 106 -1.09 4.32 5.46
N LEU A 107 -1.45 4.48 6.73
CA LEU A 107 -2.56 5.34 7.16
C LEU A 107 -2.25 6.82 6.94
N GLU A 108 -1.03 7.25 7.23
CA GLU A 108 -0.57 8.62 6.96
C GLU A 108 -0.60 8.92 5.46
N GLY A 109 -0.11 7.99 4.64
CA GLY A 109 -0.16 8.11 3.18
C GLY A 109 -1.59 8.29 2.66
N LEU A 110 -2.53 7.49 3.16
CA LEU A 110 -3.96 7.63 2.86
C LEU A 110 -4.52 8.98 3.35
N ALA A 111 -4.14 9.40 4.56
CA ALA A 111 -4.60 10.66 5.16
C ALA A 111 -4.12 11.87 4.36
N LEU A 112 -2.88 11.87 3.87
CA LEU A 112 -2.34 12.93 3.01
C LEU A 112 -3.05 12.98 1.65
N VAL A 113 -3.32 11.82 1.03
CA VAL A 113 -4.11 11.75 -0.21
C VAL A 113 -5.54 12.24 0.01
N TRP A 114 -6.14 11.94 1.16
CA TRP A 114 -7.45 12.47 1.54
C TRP A 114 -7.42 13.99 1.77
N LEU A 115 -6.40 14.50 2.47
CA LEU A 115 -6.22 15.91 2.78
C LEU A 115 -6.05 16.74 1.50
N PHE A 116 -5.43 16.19 0.47
CA PHE A 116 -5.35 16.81 -0.85
C PHE A 116 -6.73 17.21 -1.41
N ARG A 117 -7.80 16.45 -1.10
CA ARG A 117 -9.16 16.79 -1.56
C ARG A 117 -9.73 18.04 -0.88
N ARG A 118 -9.18 18.43 0.27
CA ARG A 118 -9.55 19.63 1.03
C ARG A 118 -8.61 20.79 0.73
N VAL A 119 -7.32 20.49 0.58
CA VAL A 119 -6.26 21.46 0.30
C VAL A 119 -5.52 21.00 -0.96
N PRO A 120 -5.80 21.57 -2.16
CA PRO A 120 -5.32 21.07 -3.43
C PRO A 120 -3.84 21.39 -3.69
N HIS A 121 -2.95 20.92 -2.83
CA HIS A 121 -1.51 21.15 -2.91
C HIS A 121 -0.77 19.88 -3.38
N GLY A 122 -0.05 19.96 -4.50
CA GLY A 122 0.59 18.81 -5.14
C GLY A 122 1.58 18.04 -4.24
N GLY A 123 2.24 18.74 -3.31
CA GLY A 123 3.13 18.11 -2.33
C GLY A 123 2.48 17.00 -1.50
N LEU A 124 1.19 17.14 -1.17
CA LEU A 124 0.46 16.13 -0.37
C LEU A 124 0.33 14.80 -1.12
N LYS A 125 0.11 14.85 -2.45
CA LYS A 125 0.07 13.65 -3.28
C LYS A 125 1.42 12.96 -3.34
N ILE A 126 2.48 13.73 -3.54
CA ILE A 126 3.85 13.20 -3.67
C ILE A 126 4.25 12.48 -2.38
N TRP A 127 4.10 13.15 -1.24
CA TRP A 127 4.44 12.57 0.06
C TRP A 127 3.50 11.41 0.44
N GLY A 128 2.20 11.55 0.20
CA GLY A 128 1.23 10.48 0.46
C GLY A 128 1.51 9.22 -0.37
N GLY A 129 1.80 9.39 -1.67
CA GLY A 129 2.20 8.30 -2.56
C GLY A 129 3.54 7.68 -2.17
N ALA A 130 4.52 8.49 -1.76
CA ALA A 130 5.82 8.01 -1.31
C ALA A 130 5.71 7.15 -0.03
N LEU A 131 4.93 7.58 0.96
CA LEU A 131 4.70 6.80 2.19
C LEU A 131 4.02 5.46 1.91
N LEU A 132 3.01 5.45 1.03
CA LEU A 132 2.36 4.22 0.59
C LEU A 132 3.34 3.28 -0.13
N ALA A 133 4.21 3.81 -0.97
CA ALA A 133 5.24 3.03 -1.66
C ALA A 133 6.29 2.46 -0.68
N ILE A 134 6.71 3.24 0.32
CA ILE A 134 7.62 2.77 1.37
C ILE A 134 6.97 1.66 2.20
N ALA A 135 5.71 1.83 2.60
CA ALA A 135 4.96 0.79 3.31
C ALA A 135 4.83 -0.49 2.48
N PHE A 136 4.54 -0.36 1.18
CA PHE A 136 4.53 -1.48 0.24
C PHE A 136 5.89 -2.19 0.17
N VAL A 137 6.97 -1.45 -0.09
CA VAL A 137 8.33 -2.01 -0.21
C VAL A 137 8.72 -2.75 1.06
N ARG A 138 8.42 -2.17 2.22
CA ARG A 138 8.68 -2.82 3.50
C ARG A 138 7.93 -4.14 3.64
N LEU A 139 6.65 -4.22 3.31
CA LEU A 139 5.89 -5.47 3.44
C LEU A 139 6.22 -6.50 2.35
N ALA A 140 6.52 -6.05 1.14
CA ALA A 140 6.73 -6.95 0.00
C ALA A 140 8.17 -7.48 -0.08
N ILE A 141 9.16 -6.68 0.33
CA ILE A 141 10.58 -6.99 0.10
C ILE A 141 11.30 -7.38 1.39
N ASN A 142 10.90 -6.90 2.56
CA ASN A 142 11.62 -7.20 3.80
C ASN A 142 11.10 -8.50 4.45
N PRO A 143 11.83 -9.63 4.36
CA PRO A 143 11.40 -10.89 4.96
C PRO A 143 11.34 -10.83 6.49
N ALA A 144 12.14 -9.95 7.12
CA ALA A 144 12.18 -9.81 8.57
C ALA A 144 10.84 -9.36 9.15
N VAL A 145 9.96 -8.76 8.33
CA VAL A 145 8.60 -8.45 8.75
C VAL A 145 7.92 -9.68 9.30
N LEU A 146 8.08 -10.85 8.66
CA LEU A 146 7.35 -12.06 9.01
C LEU A 146 7.72 -12.65 10.39
N GLU A 147 8.85 -12.23 10.95
CA GLU A 147 9.40 -12.73 12.21
C GLU A 147 9.23 -11.76 13.38
N TYR A 148 8.61 -10.58 13.16
CA TYR A 148 8.48 -9.57 14.22
C TYR A 148 7.62 -10.03 15.39
N HIS A 149 6.59 -10.83 15.14
CA HIS A 149 5.75 -11.39 16.18
C HIS A 149 5.56 -12.90 15.97
N PRO A 150 5.51 -13.66 17.07
CA PRO A 150 5.14 -15.07 17.00
C PRO A 150 3.74 -15.18 16.39
N ARG A 151 3.49 -16.30 15.70
CA ARG A 151 2.19 -16.57 15.11
C ARG A 151 1.08 -16.48 16.16
N SER A 152 -0.02 -15.82 15.81
CA SER A 152 -1.21 -15.78 16.65
C SER A 152 -1.91 -17.15 16.63
N GLY A 153 -2.49 -17.57 17.77
CA GLY A 153 -3.24 -18.83 17.85
C GLY A 153 -4.54 -18.87 17.02
N THR A 154 -4.95 -17.74 16.43
CA THR A 154 -6.12 -17.61 15.56
C THR A 154 -5.72 -17.78 14.08
N PRO A 155 -6.25 -18.80 13.36
CA PRO A 155 -5.78 -19.16 12.01
C PRO A 155 -6.01 -18.11 10.91
N PHE A 156 -7.03 -17.25 11.06
CA PHE A 156 -7.36 -16.23 10.05
C PHE A 156 -7.15 -14.81 10.57
N PHE A 157 -7.52 -14.55 11.83
CA PHE A 157 -7.34 -13.24 12.47
C PHE A 157 -5.97 -13.14 13.10
N ASN A 158 -4.94 -13.07 12.26
CA ASN A 158 -3.56 -12.93 12.67
C ASN A 158 -3.00 -11.55 12.37
N TRP A 159 -1.84 -11.25 12.95
CA TRP A 159 -1.19 -9.96 12.78
C TRP A 159 -0.80 -9.69 11.31
N TYR A 160 -0.52 -10.73 10.52
CA TYR A 160 -0.30 -10.62 9.06
C TYR A 160 -1.54 -10.06 8.33
N LEU A 161 -2.74 -10.55 8.68
CA LEU A 161 -4.00 -10.04 8.13
C LEU A 161 -4.16 -8.55 8.42
N TYR A 162 -3.86 -8.12 9.65
CA TYR A 162 -3.95 -6.71 10.02
C TYR A 162 -2.91 -5.87 9.26
N ALA A 163 -1.63 -6.24 9.29
CA ALA A 163 -0.56 -5.46 8.66
C ALA A 163 -0.71 -5.36 7.14
N TYR A 164 -0.84 -6.49 6.44
CA TYR A 164 -0.98 -6.51 4.98
C TYR A 164 -2.36 -6.08 4.52
N GLY A 165 -3.43 -6.46 5.25
CA GLY A 165 -4.81 -6.14 4.89
C GLY A 165 -5.11 -4.66 5.02
N VAL A 166 -4.71 -4.01 6.13
CA VAL A 166 -4.90 -2.56 6.31
C VAL A 166 -4.10 -1.78 5.27
N THR A 167 -2.84 -2.16 5.01
CA THR A 167 -2.00 -1.50 3.99
C THR A 167 -2.60 -1.65 2.58
N THR A 168 -3.11 -2.84 2.27
CA THR A 168 -3.84 -3.11 1.01
C THR A 168 -5.08 -2.24 0.88
N ALA A 169 -5.87 -2.12 1.94
CA ALA A 169 -7.04 -1.24 1.96
C ALA A 169 -6.64 0.22 1.76
N CYS A 170 -5.56 0.69 2.40
CA CYS A 170 -5.04 2.05 2.22
C CYS A 170 -4.62 2.33 0.78
N LEU A 171 -3.96 1.37 0.10
CA LEU A 171 -3.59 1.51 -1.32
C LEU A 171 -4.82 1.63 -2.22
N PHE A 172 -5.82 0.77 -2.04
CA PHE A 172 -7.05 0.82 -2.84
C PHE A 172 -7.90 2.06 -2.56
N LEU A 173 -8.02 2.47 -1.30
CA LEU A 173 -8.73 3.69 -0.92
C LEU A 173 -8.01 4.92 -1.46
N SER A 174 -6.68 4.97 -1.38
CA SER A 174 -5.88 6.06 -1.96
C SER A 174 -6.07 6.14 -3.47
N ALA A 175 -6.10 4.99 -4.16
CA ALA A 175 -6.39 4.95 -5.60
C ALA A 175 -7.79 5.50 -5.94
N ARG A 176 -8.80 5.28 -5.09
CA ARG A 176 -10.16 5.82 -5.27
C ARG A 176 -10.26 7.31 -4.95
N LEU A 177 -9.48 7.79 -3.98
CA LEU A 177 -9.48 9.18 -3.55
C LEU A 177 -8.56 10.06 -4.40
N TRP A 178 -7.65 9.46 -5.16
CA TRP A 178 -6.73 10.17 -6.04
C TRP A 178 -7.48 10.95 -7.11
N ARG A 179 -7.24 12.26 -7.16
CA ARG A 179 -7.79 13.15 -8.20
C ARG A 179 -6.65 13.69 -9.02
N SER A 180 -6.54 13.28 -10.27
CA SER A 180 -5.58 13.85 -11.23
C SER A 180 -6.19 15.05 -11.95
N ASP A 181 -5.34 15.98 -12.37
CA ASP A 181 -5.74 17.06 -13.27
C ASP A 181 -6.08 16.45 -14.66
N PRO A 182 -7.25 16.74 -15.25
CA PRO A 182 -7.61 16.26 -16.59
C PRO A 182 -6.58 16.62 -17.66
N ASP A 183 -5.96 17.80 -17.55
CA ASP A 183 -5.05 18.33 -18.57
C ASP A 183 -3.61 17.80 -18.39
N ARG A 184 -3.28 17.33 -17.18
CA ARG A 184 -1.97 16.77 -16.83
C ARG A 184 -2.14 15.55 -15.92
N PRO A 185 -2.44 14.37 -16.50
CA PRO A 185 -2.65 13.18 -15.70
C PRO A 185 -1.38 12.79 -14.94
N ASP A 186 -1.50 12.67 -13.62
CA ASP A 186 -0.40 12.23 -12.77
C ASP A 186 0.04 10.80 -13.15
N ALA A 187 1.23 10.69 -13.74
CA ALA A 187 1.83 9.43 -14.17
C ALA A 187 3.30 9.34 -13.74
N TRP A 188 3.73 8.15 -13.37
CA TRP A 188 5.13 7.86 -13.05
C TRP A 188 5.65 6.81 -14.03
N ALA A 189 6.77 7.10 -14.70
CA ALA A 189 7.35 6.25 -15.75
C ALA A 189 6.33 5.82 -16.83
N GLY A 190 5.39 6.70 -17.18
CA GLY A 190 4.34 6.42 -18.18
C GLY A 190 3.13 5.62 -17.65
N VAL A 191 3.14 5.22 -16.37
CA VAL A 191 2.01 4.51 -15.73
C VAL A 191 1.19 5.50 -14.89
N PRO A 192 -0.14 5.58 -15.07
CA PRO A 192 -0.98 6.39 -14.20
C PRO A 192 -0.84 5.99 -12.73
N ILE A 193 -0.71 6.96 -11.82
CA ILE A 193 -0.47 6.67 -10.40
C ILE A 193 -1.60 5.81 -9.81
N VAL A 194 -2.85 6.07 -10.21
CA VAL A 194 -4.02 5.26 -9.80
C VAL A 194 -3.87 3.80 -10.20
N THR A 195 -3.35 3.52 -11.40
CA THR A 195 -3.07 2.17 -11.88
C THR A 195 -1.96 1.53 -11.05
N GLY A 196 -0.89 2.29 -10.77
CA GLY A 196 0.20 1.85 -9.91
C GLY A 196 -0.29 1.46 -8.51
N LEU A 197 -1.06 2.32 -7.84
CA LEU A 197 -1.60 2.05 -6.50
C LEU A 197 -2.50 0.81 -6.47
N ASN A 198 -3.37 0.64 -7.47
CA ASN A 198 -4.21 -0.57 -7.57
C ASN A 198 -3.36 -1.83 -7.80
N ALA A 199 -2.29 -1.74 -8.61
CA ALA A 199 -1.39 -2.86 -8.84
C ALA A 199 -0.62 -3.25 -7.58
N LEU A 200 -0.06 -2.27 -6.85
CA LEU A 200 0.61 -2.50 -5.57
C LEU A 200 -0.34 -3.15 -4.55
N GLY A 201 -1.58 -2.66 -4.47
CA GLY A 201 -2.61 -3.24 -3.61
C GLY A 201 -2.95 -4.69 -3.99
N ALA A 202 -3.07 -4.99 -5.29
CA ALA A 202 -3.29 -6.37 -5.75
C ALA A 202 -2.10 -7.30 -5.44
N VAL A 203 -0.87 -6.81 -5.56
CA VAL A 203 0.32 -7.58 -5.18
C VAL A 203 0.34 -7.88 -3.69
N LEU A 204 0.08 -6.90 -2.81
CA LEU A 204 0.00 -7.16 -1.37
C LEU A 204 -1.14 -8.11 -1.01
N LEU A 205 -2.29 -8.01 -1.68
CA LEU A 205 -3.40 -8.92 -1.45
C LEU A 205 -3.02 -10.36 -1.84
N PHE A 206 -2.29 -10.53 -2.95
CA PHE A 206 -1.76 -11.82 -3.36
C PHE A 206 -0.74 -12.37 -2.36
N LEU A 207 0.19 -11.53 -1.89
CA LEU A 207 1.15 -11.92 -0.85
C LEU A 207 0.45 -12.33 0.45
N LEU A 208 -0.52 -11.54 0.90
CA LEU A 208 -1.33 -11.84 2.07
C LEU A 208 -2.02 -13.20 1.94
N MET A 209 -2.65 -13.50 0.80
CA MET A 209 -3.25 -14.81 0.56
C MET A 209 -2.22 -15.95 0.72
N ASN A 210 -1.01 -15.79 0.16
CA ASN A 210 0.04 -16.80 0.29
C ASN A 210 0.55 -16.95 1.74
N ILE A 211 0.67 -15.83 2.46
CA ILE A 211 1.06 -15.82 3.88
C ILE A 211 -0.03 -16.50 4.73
N GLN A 212 -1.31 -16.25 4.48
CA GLN A 212 -2.41 -16.89 5.21
C GLN A 212 -2.45 -18.41 5.00
N ILE A 213 -2.20 -18.86 3.77
CA ILE A 213 -2.08 -20.30 3.49
C ILE A 213 -0.84 -20.86 4.21
N ALA A 214 0.30 -20.18 4.15
CA ALA A 214 1.52 -20.61 4.85
C ALA A 214 1.32 -20.70 6.36
N ASP A 215 0.67 -19.70 6.95
CA ASP A 215 0.35 -19.63 8.37
C ASP A 215 -0.55 -20.81 8.76
N TYR A 216 -1.70 -20.99 8.09
CA TYR A 216 -2.66 -22.06 8.41
C TYR A 216 -2.03 -23.46 8.48
N PHE A 217 -1.11 -23.79 7.56
CA PHE A 217 -0.46 -25.10 7.50
C PHE A 217 0.85 -25.21 8.30
N SER A 218 1.33 -24.13 8.93
CA SER A 218 2.55 -24.16 9.74
C SER A 218 2.29 -24.83 11.10
N PRO A 219 3.10 -25.83 11.52
CA PRO A 219 2.88 -26.56 12.78
C PRO A 219 3.46 -25.87 14.02
N GLY A 220 4.28 -24.83 13.87
CA GLY A 220 4.99 -24.14 14.96
C GLY A 220 4.64 -22.66 15.12
N ALA A 221 5.36 -21.98 16.02
CA ALA A 221 5.20 -20.56 16.33
C ALA A 221 5.81 -19.60 15.26
N THR A 222 6.55 -20.16 14.30
CA THR A 222 7.17 -19.43 13.19
C THR A 222 6.56 -19.84 11.86
N LEU A 223 6.56 -18.93 10.89
CA LEU A 223 6.01 -19.15 9.56
C LEU A 223 7.02 -19.99 8.74
N THR A 224 6.63 -21.19 8.34
CA THR A 224 7.51 -22.08 7.57
C THR A 224 7.01 -22.21 6.14
N PHE A 225 7.79 -21.73 5.17
CA PHE A 225 7.55 -21.97 3.75
C PHE A 225 8.13 -23.32 3.35
N ASN A 226 7.42 -24.40 3.67
CA ASN A 226 7.84 -25.75 3.27
C ASN A 226 7.55 -25.98 1.78
N LEU A 227 8.61 -26.07 0.97
CA LEU A 227 8.55 -26.47 -0.44
C LEU A 227 8.15 -27.96 -0.61
N SER A 228 8.22 -28.74 0.46
CA SER A 228 7.72 -30.12 0.60
C SER A 228 6.53 -30.18 1.56
N GLY A 229 5.65 -29.17 1.51
CA GLY A 229 4.44 -29.10 2.32
C GLY A 229 3.48 -30.27 2.09
N SER A 230 2.46 -30.36 2.95
CA SER A 230 1.39 -31.36 2.79
C SER A 230 0.66 -31.18 1.45
N LEU A 231 0.14 -32.26 0.87
CA LEU A 231 -0.70 -32.21 -0.34
C LEU A 231 -1.81 -31.16 -0.22
N ALA A 232 -2.43 -31.05 0.96
CA ALA A 232 -3.49 -30.07 1.23
C ALA A 232 -2.98 -28.62 1.12
N GLN A 233 -1.76 -28.34 1.57
CA GLN A 233 -1.12 -27.03 1.46
C GLN A 233 -0.83 -26.68 0.00
N ASP A 234 -0.25 -27.61 -0.77
CA ASP A 234 0.07 -27.41 -2.19
C ASP A 234 -1.18 -27.11 -3.02
N LEU A 235 -2.25 -27.90 -2.80
CA LEU A 235 -3.55 -27.70 -3.44
C LEU A 235 -4.21 -26.38 -3.04
N SER A 236 -4.06 -25.96 -1.76
CA SER A 236 -4.59 -24.69 -1.28
C SER A 236 -3.95 -23.50 -2.00
N TYR A 237 -2.63 -23.54 -2.23
CA TYR A 237 -1.95 -22.53 -3.05
C TYR A 237 -2.48 -22.52 -4.48
N THR A 238 -2.63 -23.68 -5.11
CA THR A 238 -3.09 -23.78 -6.51
C THR A 238 -4.53 -23.30 -6.67
N LEU A 239 -5.43 -23.67 -5.75
CA LEU A 239 -6.79 -23.15 -5.69
C LEU A 239 -6.79 -21.64 -5.44
N GLY A 240 -6.00 -21.15 -4.50
CA GLY A 240 -5.88 -19.72 -4.20
C GLY A 240 -5.41 -18.91 -5.41
N TRP A 241 -4.36 -19.35 -6.09
CA TRP A 241 -3.83 -18.68 -7.29
C TRP A 241 -4.83 -18.70 -8.44
N GLY A 242 -5.55 -19.81 -8.63
CA GLY A 242 -6.59 -19.94 -9.65
C GLY A 242 -7.77 -19.00 -9.40
N LEU A 243 -8.29 -18.96 -8.17
CA LEU A 243 -9.37 -18.04 -7.78
C LEU A 243 -8.93 -16.58 -7.87
N PHE A 244 -7.72 -16.26 -7.44
CA PHE A 244 -7.17 -14.90 -7.56
C PHE A 244 -6.99 -14.48 -9.02
N GLY A 245 -6.47 -15.38 -9.87
CA GLY A 245 -6.34 -15.16 -11.31
C GLY A 245 -7.69 -14.94 -11.99
N LEU A 246 -8.71 -15.73 -11.65
CA LEU A 246 -10.08 -15.53 -12.14
C LEU A 246 -10.66 -14.19 -11.69
N ALA A 247 -10.48 -13.81 -10.43
CA ALA A 247 -10.93 -12.52 -9.91
C ALA A 247 -10.27 -11.34 -10.65
N LEU A 248 -8.95 -11.42 -10.89
CA LEU A 248 -8.23 -10.43 -11.69
C LEU A 248 -8.73 -10.39 -13.14
N LEU A 249 -9.03 -11.54 -13.75
CA LEU A 249 -9.57 -11.60 -15.11
C LEU A 249 -10.93 -10.89 -15.18
N ILE A 250 -11.85 -11.21 -14.26
CA ILE A 250 -13.17 -10.58 -14.18
C ILE A 250 -13.01 -9.06 -14.01
N GLN A 251 -12.16 -8.61 -13.08
CA GLN A 251 -11.93 -7.19 -12.84
C GLN A 251 -11.28 -6.50 -14.05
N GLY A 252 -10.31 -7.14 -14.70
CA GLY A 252 -9.63 -6.64 -15.89
C GLY A 252 -10.56 -6.51 -17.10
N LEU A 253 -11.49 -7.44 -17.26
CA LEU A 253 -12.54 -7.39 -18.29
C LEU A 253 -13.56 -6.28 -18.01
N GLN A 254 -14.05 -6.15 -16.77
CA GLN A 254 -14.97 -5.09 -16.36
C GLN A 254 -14.39 -3.68 -16.55
N LYS A 255 -13.15 -3.47 -16.12
CA LYS A 255 -12.46 -2.16 -16.20
C LYS A 255 -11.75 -1.91 -17.54
N ARG A 256 -11.83 -2.85 -18.49
CA ARG A 256 -11.12 -2.82 -19.78
C ARG A 256 -9.62 -2.54 -19.66
N SER A 257 -9.00 -3.00 -18.56
CA SER A 257 -7.57 -2.81 -18.29
C SER A 257 -6.77 -3.95 -18.91
N GLN A 258 -6.06 -3.65 -20.00
CA GLN A 258 -5.21 -4.65 -20.68
C GLN A 258 -4.10 -5.18 -19.76
N GLY A 259 -3.54 -4.33 -18.88
CA GLY A 259 -2.50 -4.74 -17.93
C GLY A 259 -3.00 -5.76 -16.92
N THR A 260 -4.18 -5.53 -16.33
CA THR A 260 -4.79 -6.46 -15.37
C THR A 260 -5.19 -7.77 -16.04
N GLN A 261 -5.67 -7.72 -17.28
CA GLN A 261 -5.96 -8.92 -18.07
C GLN A 261 -4.70 -9.74 -18.34
N ARG A 262 -3.60 -9.11 -18.81
CA ARG A 262 -2.32 -9.80 -19.04
C ARG A 262 -1.81 -10.45 -17.76
N ALA A 263 -1.84 -9.73 -16.63
CA ALA A 263 -1.44 -10.28 -15.33
C ALA A 263 -2.30 -11.49 -14.93
N SER A 264 -3.62 -11.44 -15.18
CA SER A 264 -4.52 -12.57 -14.90
C SER A 264 -4.20 -13.79 -15.76
N PHE A 265 -3.90 -13.61 -17.06
CA PHE A 265 -3.54 -14.72 -17.94
C PHE A 265 -2.20 -15.34 -17.56
N VAL A 266 -1.21 -14.51 -17.21
CA VAL A 266 0.09 -15.00 -16.72
C VAL A 266 -0.10 -15.80 -15.44
N LEU A 267 -0.85 -15.29 -14.47
CA LEU A 267 -1.09 -16.00 -13.20
C LEU A 267 -1.86 -17.31 -13.41
N LEU A 268 -2.89 -17.31 -14.27
CA LEU A 268 -3.62 -18.53 -14.61
C LEU A 268 -2.71 -19.54 -15.32
N ALA A 269 -1.90 -19.11 -16.28
CA ALA A 269 -0.94 -19.98 -16.97
C ALA A 269 0.07 -20.60 -15.98
N VAL A 270 0.60 -19.81 -15.06
CA VAL A 270 1.49 -20.29 -13.99
C VAL A 270 0.77 -21.29 -13.06
N THR A 271 -0.48 -21.00 -12.69
CA THR A 271 -1.30 -21.89 -11.85
C THR A 271 -1.53 -23.23 -12.53
N ILE A 272 -1.88 -23.20 -13.81
CA ILE A 272 -2.09 -24.41 -14.63
C ILE A 272 -0.79 -25.19 -14.74
N GLY A 273 0.32 -24.52 -15.07
CA GLY A 273 1.64 -25.14 -15.14
C GLY A 273 2.04 -25.81 -13.82
N LYS A 274 1.83 -25.12 -12.69
CA LYS A 274 2.09 -25.68 -11.35
C LYS A 274 1.22 -26.91 -11.08
N LEU A 275 -0.08 -26.85 -11.36
CA LEU A 275 -1.01 -27.97 -11.17
C LEU A 275 -0.51 -29.22 -11.91
N PHE A 276 -0.09 -29.06 -13.17
CA PHE A 276 0.37 -30.19 -14.00
C PHE A 276 1.76 -30.73 -13.62
N LEU A 277 2.72 -29.83 -13.44
CA LEU A 277 4.11 -30.22 -13.23
C LEU A 277 4.37 -30.75 -11.83
N HIS A 278 3.58 -30.31 -10.85
CA HIS A 278 3.83 -30.61 -9.45
C HIS A 278 2.67 -31.34 -8.78
N ASP A 279 1.46 -30.80 -8.83
CA ASP A 279 0.37 -31.28 -7.97
C ASP A 279 -0.24 -32.60 -8.46
N VAL A 280 -0.45 -32.75 -9.79
CA VAL A 280 -1.03 -33.97 -10.39
C VAL A 280 -0.18 -35.22 -10.09
N TRP A 281 1.13 -35.08 -9.99
CA TRP A 281 2.04 -36.20 -9.69
C TRP A 281 1.95 -36.68 -8.24
N ARG A 282 1.46 -35.84 -7.32
CA ARG A 282 1.28 -36.17 -5.91
C ARG A 282 -0.13 -36.68 -5.59
N LEU A 283 -1.09 -36.52 -6.50
CA LEU A 283 -2.48 -36.91 -6.31
C LEU A 283 -2.69 -38.42 -6.52
N PRO A 284 -3.57 -39.08 -5.74
CA PRO A 284 -4.08 -40.41 -6.07
C PRO A 284 -4.87 -40.37 -7.39
N ASP A 285 -4.95 -41.49 -8.11
CA ASP A 285 -5.48 -41.54 -9.48
C ASP A 285 -6.91 -40.96 -9.63
N LEU A 286 -7.78 -41.18 -8.65
CA LEU A 286 -9.13 -40.61 -8.65
C LEU A 286 -9.13 -39.07 -8.59
N TYR A 287 -8.24 -38.48 -7.80
CA TYR A 287 -8.14 -37.02 -7.67
C TYR A 287 -7.46 -36.36 -8.85
N LYS A 288 -6.62 -37.08 -9.60
CA LYS A 288 -6.08 -36.58 -10.88
C LYS A 288 -7.22 -36.25 -11.83
N VAL A 289 -8.16 -37.18 -12.01
CA VAL A 289 -9.36 -36.98 -12.86
C VAL A 289 -10.15 -35.75 -12.40
N ALA A 290 -10.39 -35.61 -11.10
CA ALA A 290 -11.08 -34.44 -10.55
C ALA A 290 -10.33 -33.12 -10.82
N ALA A 291 -8.99 -33.12 -10.73
CA ALA A 291 -8.17 -31.96 -11.05
C ALA A 291 -8.27 -31.55 -12.54
N PHE A 292 -8.27 -32.53 -13.46
CA PHE A 292 -8.48 -32.28 -14.89
C PHE A 292 -9.87 -31.69 -15.18
N VAL A 293 -10.91 -32.22 -14.55
CA VAL A 293 -12.28 -31.71 -14.69
C VAL A 293 -12.39 -30.28 -14.14
N GLY A 294 -11.86 -30.02 -12.95
CA GLY A 294 -11.85 -28.69 -12.34
C GLY A 294 -11.11 -27.66 -13.21
N LEU A 295 -9.97 -28.06 -13.79
CA LEU A 295 -9.24 -27.24 -14.74
C LEU A 295 -10.07 -26.95 -16.00
N ALA A 296 -10.72 -27.95 -16.58
CA ALA A 296 -11.58 -27.76 -17.76
C ALA A 296 -12.69 -26.74 -17.46
N VAL A 297 -13.33 -26.83 -16.29
CA VAL A 297 -14.34 -25.86 -15.84
C VAL A 297 -13.75 -24.45 -15.75
N VAL A 298 -12.58 -24.28 -15.13
CA VAL A 298 -11.90 -22.98 -15.02
C VAL A 298 -11.59 -22.39 -16.40
N LEU A 299 -11.10 -23.20 -17.34
CA LEU A 299 -10.81 -22.77 -18.70
C LEU A 299 -12.08 -22.40 -19.48
N ILE A 300 -13.16 -23.16 -19.32
CA ILE A 300 -14.47 -22.84 -19.91
C ILE A 300 -14.98 -21.51 -19.37
N ILE A 301 -14.91 -21.28 -18.04
CA ILE A 301 -15.31 -20.01 -17.42
C ILE A 301 -14.46 -18.86 -17.97
N ALA A 302 -13.14 -19.01 -18.02
CA ALA A 302 -12.23 -17.98 -18.54
C ALA A 302 -12.53 -17.67 -20.02
N SER A 303 -12.75 -18.70 -20.85
CA SER A 303 -13.12 -18.58 -22.27
C SER A 303 -14.46 -17.88 -22.44
N PHE A 304 -15.48 -18.29 -21.69
CA PHE A 304 -16.81 -17.69 -21.72
C PHE A 304 -16.77 -16.21 -21.31
N LEU A 305 -16.07 -15.88 -20.23
CA LEU A 305 -15.88 -14.49 -19.80
C LEU A 305 -15.22 -13.68 -20.90
N PHE A 306 -14.16 -14.19 -21.52
CA PHE A 306 -13.48 -13.51 -22.61
C PHE A 306 -14.41 -13.26 -23.81
N GLN A 307 -15.15 -14.28 -24.25
CA GLN A 307 -16.11 -14.17 -25.37
C GLN A 307 -17.24 -13.18 -25.08
N LYS A 308 -17.81 -13.21 -23.87
CA LYS A 308 -18.89 -12.31 -23.46
C LYS A 308 -18.47 -10.84 -23.55
N PHE A 309 -17.27 -10.51 -23.09
CA PHE A 309 -16.77 -9.14 -23.12
C PHE A 309 -16.26 -8.70 -24.50
N LEU A 310 -15.84 -9.63 -25.37
CA LEU A 310 -15.52 -9.35 -26.77
C LEU A 310 -16.75 -9.04 -27.62
N ARG A 311 -17.86 -9.78 -27.43
CA ARG A 311 -19.11 -9.58 -28.18
C ARG A 311 -19.87 -8.30 -27.79
N ALA A 312 -19.58 -7.72 -26.62
CA ALA A 312 -20.15 -6.44 -26.18
C ALA A 312 -19.50 -5.20 -26.84
N ARG A 313 -18.74 -5.38 -27.93
CA ARG A 313 -18.20 -4.26 -28.74
C ARG A 313 -19.32 -3.74 -29.65
N PRO A 314 -19.69 -2.45 -29.60
CA PRO A 314 -20.45 -1.87 -30.70
C PRO A 314 -19.56 -1.92 -31.95
N GLU A 315 -20.07 -2.51 -33.03
CA GLU A 315 -19.45 -2.41 -34.34
C GLU A 315 -19.37 -0.93 -34.71
N VAL A 316 -18.16 -0.45 -35.00
CA VAL A 316 -17.97 0.87 -35.60
C VAL A 316 -18.52 0.74 -37.02
N PRO A 317 -19.58 1.47 -37.42
CA PRO A 317 -20.06 1.43 -38.78
C PRO A 317 -18.95 2.00 -39.69
N SER A 318 -18.59 1.23 -40.71
CA SER A 318 -17.64 1.60 -41.76
C SER A 318 -18.10 2.80 -42.58
#